data_AF-A0A1T5IWC4-F1
#
_entry.id   AF-A0A1T5IWC4-F1
#
_cell.length_a   1.000
_cell.length_b   1.000
_cell.length_c   1.000
_cell.angle_alpha   90.00
_cell.angle_beta   90.00
_cell.angle_gamma   90.00
#
_symmetry.space_group_name_H-M   'P 1'
#
loop_
_entity.id
_entity.type
_entity.pdbx_description
1 polymer ?
#
loop_
_entity_poly.entity_id
_entity_poly.type
_entity_poly.pdbx_seq_one_letter_code
_entity_poly.pdbx_strand_id
1 'polypeptide(L)'
;MKIWTALTESECNEVWEKLHQHFSFPRIHTDKPLHKFSIRHIWGDENYIHDLERKALDILISITAPGEKVLALDWEHTCYRVDLRHHKENPKAENIFHIPFIPDGDYYIYLTEDFENVWFGHPWEETITVIGEKLMAATFNNLPEAFKE
;
A
#
# COMPACT_ATOMS: atom_id res chain seq x y z
N MET A 1 -9.04 6.95 18.97
CA MET A 1 -9.73 6.61 17.70
C MET A 1 -9.19 5.26 17.24
N LYS A 2 -9.95 4.41 16.55
CA LYS A 2 -9.36 3.17 15.99
C LYS A 2 -8.53 3.54 14.76
N ILE A 3 -7.25 3.17 14.74
CA ILE A 3 -6.34 3.38 13.60
C ILE A 3 -6.84 2.60 12.38
N TRP A 4 -7.23 1.35 12.61
CA TRP A 4 -7.75 0.42 11.62
C TRP A 4 -9.25 0.20 11.83
N THR A 5 -10.04 0.39 10.79
CA THR A 5 -11.49 0.13 10.78
C THR A 5 -11.77 -0.92 9.72
N ALA A 6 -12.17 -2.12 10.15
CA ALA A 6 -12.56 -3.19 9.22
C ALA A 6 -13.75 -2.75 8.37
N LEU A 7 -13.68 -3.03 7.07
CA LEU A 7 -14.81 -2.91 6.17
C LEU A 7 -15.78 -4.07 6.42
N THR A 8 -17.06 -3.82 6.17
CA THR A 8 -18.01 -4.91 5.98
C THR A 8 -17.64 -5.72 4.74
N GLU A 9 -18.12 -6.96 4.64
CA GLU A 9 -17.92 -7.80 3.47
C GLU A 9 -18.42 -7.11 2.18
N SER A 10 -19.57 -6.45 2.23
CA SER A 10 -20.12 -5.69 1.10
C SER A 10 -19.18 -4.57 0.65
N GLU A 11 -18.66 -3.77 1.59
CA GLU A 11 -17.73 -2.69 1.25
C GLU A 11 -16.41 -3.24 0.69
N CYS A 12 -15.89 -4.33 1.25
CA CYS A 12 -14.68 -4.98 0.76
C CYS A 12 -14.87 -5.51 -0.67
N ASN A 13 -16.01 -6.16 -0.94
CA ASN A 13 -16.36 -6.63 -2.29
C ASN A 13 -16.49 -5.49 -3.29
N GLU A 14 -17.15 -4.38 -2.92
CA GLU A 14 -17.25 -3.19 -3.78
C GLU A 14 -15.87 -2.59 -4.12
N VAL A 15 -14.95 -2.58 -3.16
CA VAL A 15 -13.58 -2.10 -3.38
C VAL A 15 -12.84 -3.03 -4.35
N TRP A 16 -12.94 -4.34 -4.18
CA TRP A 16 -12.35 -5.32 -5.10
C TRP A 16 -12.95 -5.22 -6.51
N GLU A 17 -14.27 -5.09 -6.64
CA GLU A 17 -14.94 -4.90 -7.94
C GLU A 17 -14.41 -3.66 -8.67
N LYS A 18 -14.28 -2.53 -7.96
CA LYS A 18 -13.69 -1.30 -8.52
C LYS A 18 -12.23 -1.51 -8.90
N LEU A 19 -11.46 -2.24 -8.11
CA LEU A 19 -10.06 -2.52 -8.41
C LEU A 19 -9.93 -3.37 -9.68
N HIS A 20 -10.77 -4.40 -9.85
CA HIS A 20 -10.85 -5.19 -11.08
C HIS A 20 -11.25 -4.34 -12.29
N GLN A 21 -12.22 -3.44 -12.13
CA GLN A 21 -12.70 -2.57 -13.22
C GLN A 21 -11.64 -1.54 -13.66
N HIS A 22 -11.00 -0.86 -12.71
CA HIS A 22 -10.05 0.21 -13.02
C HIS A 22 -8.66 -0.30 -13.42
N PHE A 23 -8.26 -1.47 -12.91
CA PHE A 23 -6.89 -1.96 -13.05
C PHE A 23 -6.78 -3.35 -13.69
N SER A 24 -7.85 -4.02 -14.10
CA SER A 24 -7.75 -5.40 -14.63
C SER A 24 -6.93 -6.33 -13.72
N PHE A 25 -7.10 -6.18 -12.40
CA PHE A 25 -6.37 -6.93 -11.38
C PHE A 25 -6.50 -8.46 -11.62
N PRO A 26 -5.42 -9.25 -11.44
CA PRO A 26 -4.14 -8.88 -10.81
C PRO A 26 -3.05 -8.33 -11.75
N ARG A 27 -3.29 -8.29 -13.05
CA ARG A 27 -2.22 -7.96 -14.02
C ARG A 27 -1.90 -6.45 -14.11
N ILE A 28 -2.69 -5.59 -13.48
CA ILE A 28 -2.62 -4.11 -13.51
C ILE A 28 -2.50 -3.54 -14.93
N HIS A 29 -3.62 -3.08 -15.47
CA HIS A 29 -3.72 -2.31 -16.70
C HIS A 29 -4.40 -0.97 -16.40
N THR A 30 -3.70 0.14 -16.63
CA THR A 30 -4.19 1.49 -16.38
C THR A 30 -3.52 2.49 -17.32
N ASP A 31 -4.20 3.60 -17.60
CA ASP A 31 -3.67 4.79 -18.29
C ASP A 31 -2.93 5.74 -17.35
N LYS A 32 -3.07 5.55 -16.03
CA LYS A 32 -2.37 6.29 -15.00
C LYS A 32 -0.86 6.02 -15.07
N PRO A 33 -0.02 7.00 -14.71
CA PRO A 33 1.41 6.77 -14.62
C PRO A 33 1.67 5.71 -13.53
N LEU A 34 2.59 4.80 -13.83
CA LEU A 34 3.00 3.75 -12.91
C LEU A 34 4.50 3.52 -12.99
N HIS A 35 5.07 3.01 -11.91
CA HIS A 35 6.42 2.48 -11.87
C HIS A 35 6.46 1.18 -11.06
N LYS A 36 7.18 0.18 -11.57
CA LYS A 36 7.31 -1.14 -10.95
C LYS A 36 8.73 -1.33 -10.45
N PHE A 37 8.89 -1.55 -9.15
CA PHE A 37 10.18 -1.82 -8.50
C PHE A 37 10.30 -3.31 -8.18
N SER A 38 11.45 -3.91 -8.44
CA SER A 38 11.75 -5.25 -7.94
C SER A 38 12.14 -5.18 -6.46
N ILE A 39 11.65 -6.13 -5.68
CA ILE A 39 12.02 -6.31 -4.27
C ILE A 39 12.67 -7.67 -4.02
N ARG A 40 12.99 -8.44 -5.07
CA ARG A 40 13.53 -9.81 -4.94
C ARG A 40 14.79 -9.90 -4.08
N HIS A 41 15.62 -8.86 -4.05
CA HIS A 41 16.88 -8.87 -3.32
C HIS A 41 16.75 -8.63 -1.81
N ILE A 42 15.59 -8.15 -1.32
CA ILE A 42 15.46 -7.70 0.08
C ILE A 42 15.29 -8.86 1.05
N TRP A 43 14.92 -10.05 0.56
CA TRP A 43 14.58 -11.18 1.41
C TRP A 43 15.76 -11.64 2.24
N GLY A 44 15.58 -11.62 3.57
CA GLY A 44 16.63 -11.96 4.54
C GLY A 44 17.47 -10.79 5.02
N ASP A 45 17.22 -9.56 4.55
CA ASP A 45 17.85 -8.34 5.07
C ASP A 45 16.80 -7.42 5.72
N GLU A 46 16.79 -7.45 7.05
CA GLU A 46 15.88 -6.64 7.86
C GLU A 46 16.07 -5.14 7.64
N ASN A 47 17.25 -4.67 7.22
CA ASN A 47 17.47 -3.24 6.99
C ASN A 47 16.68 -2.74 5.77
N TYR A 48 16.65 -3.52 4.70
CA TYR A 48 15.84 -3.19 3.52
C TYR A 48 14.35 -3.22 3.84
N ILE A 49 13.90 -4.24 4.58
CA ILE A 49 12.51 -4.39 5.00
C ILE A 49 12.07 -3.20 5.86
N HIS A 50 12.83 -2.89 6.91
CA HIS A 50 12.50 -1.79 7.82
C HIS A 50 12.56 -0.42 7.15
N ASP A 51 13.52 -0.17 6.25
CA ASP A 51 13.54 1.09 5.49
C ASP A 51 12.34 1.20 4.56
N LEU A 52 11.99 0.12 3.86
CA LEU A 52 10.87 0.09 2.93
C LEU A 52 9.54 0.32 3.64
N GLU A 53 9.25 -0.37 4.74
CA GLU A 53 8.02 -0.17 5.51
C GLU A 53 7.91 1.26 6.06
N ARG A 54 8.99 1.77 6.64
CA ARG A 54 9.03 3.13 7.20
C ARG A 54 8.80 4.18 6.11
N LYS A 55 9.47 4.06 4.97
CA LYS A 55 9.31 5.02 3.87
C LYS A 55 7.98 4.87 3.16
N ALA A 56 7.45 3.66 2.99
CA ALA A 56 6.10 3.44 2.45
C ALA A 56 5.05 4.17 3.30
N LEU A 57 5.13 4.05 4.62
CA LEU A 57 4.29 4.81 5.55
C LEU A 57 4.44 6.31 5.33
N ASP A 58 5.67 6.84 5.32
CA ASP A 58 5.94 8.26 5.13
C ASP A 58 5.43 8.79 3.78
N ILE A 59 5.58 8.01 2.72
CA ILE A 59 5.11 8.30 1.36
C ILE A 59 3.58 8.41 1.33
N LEU A 60 2.87 7.39 1.81
CA LEU A 60 1.40 7.37 1.81
C LEU A 60 0.82 8.47 2.72
N ILE A 61 1.47 8.75 3.85
CA ILE A 61 1.17 9.89 4.71
C ILE A 61 1.36 11.20 3.94
N SER A 62 2.41 11.36 3.13
CA SER A 62 2.67 12.63 2.44
C SER A 62 1.62 13.01 1.39
N ILE A 63 0.89 12.02 0.84
CA ILE A 63 -0.12 12.25 -0.22
C ILE A 63 -1.56 12.36 0.30
N THR A 64 -1.77 12.20 1.61
CA THR A 64 -3.08 12.24 2.27
C THR A 64 -3.25 13.47 3.15
N ALA A 65 -4.45 14.00 3.28
CA ALA A 65 -4.77 15.10 4.19
C ALA A 65 -4.86 14.62 5.66
N PRO A 66 -4.78 15.52 6.66
CA PRO A 66 -5.08 15.17 8.06
C PRO A 66 -6.49 14.57 8.21
N GLY A 67 -6.57 13.38 8.80
CA GLY A 67 -7.82 12.62 8.99
C GLY A 67 -8.32 11.90 7.74
N GLU A 68 -7.64 12.02 6.60
CA GLU A 68 -7.91 11.20 5.42
C GLU A 68 -7.44 9.77 5.68
N LYS A 69 -8.29 8.81 5.32
CA LYS A 69 -8.00 7.38 5.43
C LYS A 69 -7.68 6.82 4.05
N VAL A 70 -6.83 5.81 4.03
CA VAL A 70 -6.61 4.98 2.84
C VAL A 70 -7.27 3.61 3.06
N LEU A 71 -7.54 2.93 1.96
CA LEU A 71 -7.91 1.53 1.96
C LEU A 71 -6.64 0.68 2.03
N ALA A 72 -6.70 -0.38 2.82
CA ALA A 72 -5.67 -1.41 2.92
C ALA A 72 -6.34 -2.76 2.68
N LEU A 73 -5.90 -3.47 1.65
CA LEU A 73 -6.48 -4.72 1.19
C LEU A 73 -5.45 -5.85 1.32
N ASP A 74 -5.98 -6.99 1.72
CA ASP A 74 -5.30 -8.26 1.83
C ASP A 74 -6.14 -9.27 1.05
N TRP A 75 -5.49 -10.01 0.15
CA TRP A 75 -6.19 -10.84 -0.83
C TRP A 75 -6.97 -11.96 -0.13
N GLU A 76 -8.25 -12.13 -0.45
CA GLU A 76 -9.17 -13.09 0.21
C GLU A 76 -9.35 -12.85 1.74
N HIS A 77 -8.86 -11.73 2.25
CA HIS A 77 -8.88 -11.38 3.67
C HIS A 77 -9.65 -10.09 3.95
N THR A 78 -9.74 -9.71 5.23
CA THR A 78 -10.52 -8.53 5.66
C THR A 78 -9.87 -7.25 5.13
N CYS A 79 -10.66 -6.43 4.44
CA CYS A 79 -10.23 -5.09 4.04
C CYS A 79 -10.33 -4.09 5.22
N TYR A 80 -9.50 -3.05 5.20
CA TYR A 80 -9.53 -1.99 6.22
C TYR A 80 -9.50 -0.58 5.64
N ARG A 81 -10.10 0.37 6.36
CA ARG A 81 -9.78 1.80 6.27
C ARG A 81 -8.79 2.14 7.37
N VAL A 82 -7.70 2.81 7.02
CA VAL A 82 -6.62 3.13 7.95
C VAL A 82 -6.27 4.62 7.92
N ASP A 83 -6.16 5.23 9.09
CA ASP A 83 -5.57 6.57 9.27
C ASP A 83 -4.07 6.42 9.54
N LEU A 84 -3.27 6.54 8.48
CA LEU A 84 -1.82 6.34 8.54
C LEU A 84 -1.10 7.41 9.37
N ARG A 85 -1.68 8.61 9.50
CA ARG A 85 -1.09 9.67 10.34
C ARG A 85 -1.26 9.33 11.81
N HIS A 86 -2.46 8.94 12.20
CA HIS A 86 -2.74 8.48 13.55
C HIS A 86 -1.91 7.24 13.90
N HIS A 87 -1.67 6.36 12.91
CA HIS A 87 -0.76 5.24 13.04
C HIS A 87 0.67 5.70 13.41
N LYS A 88 1.27 6.61 12.63
CA LYS A 88 2.63 7.13 12.86
C LYS A 88 2.79 7.84 14.20
N GLU A 89 1.75 8.54 14.67
CA GLU A 89 1.73 9.22 15.97
C GLU A 89 1.63 8.27 17.17
N ASN A 90 1.15 7.04 16.94
CA ASN A 90 0.88 6.06 18.00
C ASN A 90 1.56 4.70 17.73
N PRO A 91 2.91 4.66 17.62
CA PRO A 91 3.65 3.46 17.23
C PRO A 91 3.60 2.33 18.27
N LYS A 92 3.09 2.59 19.48
CA LYS A 92 2.89 1.59 20.55
C LYS A 92 1.47 1.01 20.58
N ALA A 93 0.58 1.45 19.70
CA ALA A 93 -0.72 0.81 19.56
C ALA A 93 -0.52 -0.62 19.03
N GLU A 94 -1.21 -1.60 19.61
CA GLU A 94 -1.19 -2.99 19.13
C GLU A 94 -1.53 -3.06 17.63
N ASN A 95 -0.85 -3.96 16.90
CA ASN A 95 -0.96 -4.19 15.44
C ASN A 95 -0.48 -3.01 14.57
N ILE A 96 0.85 -2.81 14.57
CA ILE A 96 1.51 -1.71 13.87
C ILE A 96 1.26 -1.80 12.34
N PHE A 97 1.19 -3.00 11.78
CA PHE A 97 0.67 -3.21 10.42
C PHE A 97 -0.25 -4.42 10.42
N HIS A 98 -1.57 -4.19 10.39
CA HIS A 98 -2.52 -5.29 10.17
C HIS A 98 -2.31 -5.95 8.81
N ILE A 99 -1.86 -5.16 7.83
CA ILE A 99 -1.48 -5.60 6.49
C ILE A 99 -0.08 -5.01 6.21
N PRO A 100 0.96 -5.81 5.96
CA PRO A 100 2.29 -5.29 5.62
C PRO A 100 2.30 -4.48 4.31
N PHE A 101 3.31 -3.62 4.10
CA PHE A 101 3.52 -2.96 2.81
C PHE A 101 4.23 -3.85 1.77
N ILE A 102 4.81 -4.95 2.24
CA ILE A 102 5.62 -5.89 1.46
C ILE A 102 4.82 -7.19 1.36
N PRO A 103 4.54 -7.71 0.15
CA PRO A 103 3.73 -8.91 -0.02
C PRO A 103 4.49 -10.16 0.44
N ASP A 104 3.87 -11.05 1.20
CA ASP A 104 4.51 -12.27 1.75
C ASP A 104 3.92 -13.59 1.20
N GLY A 105 3.05 -13.49 0.21
CA GLY A 105 2.30 -14.61 -0.36
C GLY A 105 0.97 -14.14 -0.94
N ASP A 106 0.37 -13.15 -0.28
CA ASP A 106 -0.85 -12.47 -0.71
C ASP A 106 -0.56 -11.12 -1.39
N TYR A 107 -1.57 -10.63 -2.12
CA TYR A 107 -1.52 -9.28 -2.67
C TYR A 107 -1.87 -8.27 -1.58
N TYR A 108 -0.91 -7.40 -1.26
CA TYR A 108 -1.14 -6.29 -0.34
C TYR A 108 -1.26 -4.99 -1.10
N ILE A 109 -2.38 -4.31 -0.89
CA ILE A 109 -2.74 -3.11 -1.64
C ILE A 109 -3.07 -1.98 -0.69
N TYR A 110 -2.41 -0.85 -0.85
CA TYR A 110 -2.81 0.41 -0.22
C TYR A 110 -3.26 1.39 -1.28
N LEU A 111 -4.42 2.00 -1.11
CA LEU A 111 -4.96 2.92 -2.10
C LEU A 111 -5.81 4.04 -1.50
N THR A 112 -5.80 5.20 -2.15
CA THR A 112 -6.73 6.29 -1.82
C THR A 112 -8.16 5.89 -2.17
N GLU A 113 -9.16 6.44 -1.47
CA GLU A 113 -10.59 6.10 -1.65
C GLU A 113 -11.12 6.44 -3.06
N ASP A 114 -10.44 7.35 -3.77
CA ASP A 114 -10.71 7.72 -5.17
C ASP A 114 -10.02 6.81 -6.20
N PHE A 115 -9.22 5.82 -5.75
CA PHE A 115 -8.46 4.89 -6.60
C PHE A 115 -7.43 5.60 -7.51
N GLU A 116 -7.05 6.84 -7.21
CA GLU A 116 -6.09 7.59 -8.01
C GLU A 116 -4.63 7.26 -7.69
N ASN A 117 -4.37 6.78 -6.46
CA ASN A 117 -3.04 6.43 -6.00
C ASN A 117 -3.05 5.03 -5.39
N VAL A 118 -2.21 4.13 -5.91
CA VAL A 118 -2.20 2.72 -5.53
C VAL A 118 -0.77 2.23 -5.32
N TRP A 119 -0.50 1.70 -4.12
CA TRP A 119 0.66 0.90 -3.77
C TRP A 119 0.28 -0.57 -3.87
N PHE A 120 0.86 -1.27 -4.83
CA PHE A 120 0.48 -2.64 -5.15
C PHE A 120 1.66 -3.61 -4.96
N GLY A 121 1.61 -4.42 -3.91
CA GLY A 121 2.55 -5.51 -3.66
C GLY A 121 2.11 -6.77 -4.41
N HIS A 122 2.94 -7.23 -5.34
CA HIS A 122 2.72 -8.46 -6.09
C HIS A 122 3.67 -9.56 -5.58
N PRO A 123 3.18 -10.58 -4.86
CA PRO A 123 4.02 -11.61 -4.22
C PRO A 123 4.78 -12.44 -5.26
N TRP A 124 4.09 -12.92 -6.31
CA TRP A 124 4.69 -13.82 -7.29
C TRP A 124 5.65 -13.16 -8.28
N GLU A 125 5.48 -11.87 -8.56
CA GLU A 125 6.45 -11.09 -9.33
C GLU A 125 7.57 -10.54 -8.45
N GLU A 126 7.41 -10.58 -7.12
CA GLU A 126 8.31 -9.95 -6.14
C GLU A 126 8.54 -8.47 -6.49
N THR A 127 7.43 -7.76 -6.70
CA THR A 127 7.45 -6.34 -7.06
C THR A 127 6.51 -5.52 -6.23
N ILE A 128 6.83 -4.23 -6.14
CA ILE A 128 5.89 -3.19 -5.71
C ILE A 128 5.67 -2.26 -6.89
N THR A 129 4.42 -2.12 -7.30
CA THR A 129 4.01 -1.16 -8.32
C THR A 129 3.37 0.05 -7.64
N VAL A 130 3.93 1.23 -7.89
CA VAL A 130 3.33 2.51 -7.48
C VAL A 130 2.59 3.10 -8.67
N ILE A 131 1.34 3.49 -8.47
CA ILE A 131 0.44 4.00 -9.51
C ILE A 131 -0.12 5.34 -9.05
N GLY A 132 -0.21 6.31 -9.96
CA GLY A 132 -0.76 7.63 -9.70
C GLY A 132 0.32 8.71 -9.52
N GLU A 133 0.05 9.91 -10.02
CA GLU A 133 1.03 11.01 -10.08
C GLU A 133 1.55 11.40 -8.69
N LYS A 134 0.66 11.56 -7.71
CA LYS A 134 1.04 12.02 -6.36
C LYS A 134 1.89 10.97 -5.66
N LEU A 135 1.47 9.71 -5.70
CA LEU A 135 2.20 8.60 -5.08
C LEU A 135 3.57 8.42 -5.73
N MET A 136 3.64 8.41 -7.06
CA MET A 136 4.92 8.32 -7.77
C MET A 136 5.87 9.45 -7.39
N ALA A 137 5.40 10.70 -7.42
CA ALA A 137 6.23 11.85 -7.05
C ALA A 137 6.73 11.74 -5.60
N ALA A 138 5.86 11.34 -4.67
CA ALA A 138 6.25 11.12 -3.27
C ALA A 138 7.27 9.97 -3.12
N THR A 139 7.10 8.87 -3.85
CA THR A 139 8.03 7.73 -3.84
C THR A 139 9.41 8.14 -4.35
N PHE A 140 9.51 8.87 -5.47
CA PHE A 140 10.81 9.32 -5.96
C PHE A 140 11.48 10.37 -5.05
N ASN A 141 10.70 11.19 -4.34
CA ASN A 141 11.22 12.14 -3.36
C ASN A 141 11.72 11.48 -2.07
N ASN A 142 11.21 10.29 -1.73
CA ASN A 142 11.59 9.54 -0.52
C ASN A 142 11.86 8.07 -0.85
N LEU A 143 12.75 7.83 -1.83
CA LEU A 143 12.98 6.51 -2.41
C LEU A 143 13.50 5.49 -1.39
N PRO A 144 12.79 4.37 -1.15
CA PRO A 144 13.29 3.23 -0.36
C PRO A 144 14.64 2.71 -0.85
N GLU A 145 15.50 2.26 0.06
CA GLU A 145 16.79 1.64 -0.34
C GLU A 145 16.55 0.43 -1.25
N ALA A 146 15.51 -0.35 -0.95
CA ALA A 146 15.05 -1.49 -1.76
C ALA A 146 14.69 -1.13 -3.22
N PHE A 147 14.45 0.14 -3.53
CA PHE A 147 14.02 0.59 -4.87
C PHE A 147 15.16 1.23 -5.68
N LYS A 148 16.38 1.22 -5.16
CA LYS A 148 17.55 1.87 -5.80
C LYS A 148 18.36 0.96 -6.72
N GLU A 149 18.08 -0.34 -6.73
CA GLU A 149 18.75 -1.31 -7.60
C GLU A 149 18.23 -1.31 -9.03
#